data_AF-A0A2T2QZK7-F1
#
_entry.id   AF-A0A2T2QZK7-F1
#
_cell.length_a   1.000
_cell.length_b   1.000
_cell.length_c   1.000
_cell.angle_alpha   90.00
_cell.angle_beta   90.00
_cell.angle_gamma   90.00
#
_symmetry.space_group_name_H-M   'P 1'
#
loop_
_entity.id
_entity.type
_entity.pdbx_description
1 polymer ?
#
loop_
_entity_poly.entity_id
_entity_poly.type
_entity_poly.pdbx_seq_one_letter_code
_entity_poly.pdbx_strand_id
1 'polypeptide(L)' 'MNNPKAKILEVLDALPKERQREVLDFVKFLQDRTSVPEEEPPEDGKEDLNPEDDPILDAIGSVSHGSLAQNIDEDLYGA' A
#
# COMPACT_ATOMS: atom_id res chain seq x y z
N MET A 1 14.42 -36.52 -2.06
CA MET A 1 14.88 -35.39 -2.91
C MET A 1 13.83 -34.30 -2.87
N ASN A 2 14.08 -33.19 -2.16
CA ASN A 2 13.18 -32.04 -2.15
C ASN A 2 13.51 -31.16 -3.35
N ASN A 3 12.81 -31.35 -4.48
CA ASN A 3 12.94 -30.45 -5.63
C ASN A 3 11.96 -29.28 -5.44
N PRO A 4 12.42 -28.08 -5.04
CA PRO A 4 11.53 -26.96 -4.75
C PRO A 4 10.71 -26.55 -5.98
N LYS A 5 11.28 -26.70 -7.18
CA LYS A 5 10.57 -26.42 -8.45
C LYS A 5 9.36 -27.34 -8.64
N ALA A 6 9.48 -28.62 -8.29
CA ALA A 6 8.39 -29.59 -8.43
C ALA A 6 7.23 -29.26 -7.48
N LYS A 7 7.53 -28.87 -6.23
CA LYS A 7 6.50 -28.46 -5.26
C LYS A 7 5.76 -27.19 -5.68
N ILE A 8 6.47 -26.23 -6.25
CA ILE A 8 5.85 -24.98 -6.75
C ILE A 8 4.88 -25.30 -7.89
N LEU A 9 5.26 -26.17 -8.83
CA LEU A 9 4.39 -26.58 -9.93
C LEU A 9 3.15 -27.31 -9.43
N GLU A 10 3.29 -28.23 -8.48
CA GLU A 10 2.17 -28.96 -7.89
C GLU A 10 1.15 -28.02 -7.22
N VAL A 11 1.63 -27.02 -6.47
CA VAL A 11 0.76 -26.01 -5.83
C VAL A 11 0.12 -25.08 -6.86
N LEU A 12 0.85 -24.72 -7.93
CA LEU A 12 0.33 -23.87 -9.00
C LEU A 12 -0.78 -24.58 -9.79
N ASP A 13 -0.61 -25.87 -10.10
CA ASP A 13 -1.59 -26.69 -10.83
C ASP A 13 -2.87 -26.92 -10.00
N ALA A 14 -2.77 -26.94 -8.67
CA ALA A 14 -3.91 -27.06 -7.77
C ALA A 14 -4.75 -25.78 -7.64
N LEU A 15 -4.25 -24.63 -8.12
CA LEU A 15 -4.96 -23.35 -8.05
C LEU A 15 -5.94 -23.17 -9.22
N PRO A 16 -7.08 -22.48 -9.01
CA PRO A 16 -7.93 -22.00 -10.09
C PRO A 16 -7.16 -21.10 -11.07
N LYS A 17 -7.52 -21.15 -12.36
CA LYS A 17 -6.84 -20.39 -13.43
C LYS A 17 -6.76 -18.89 -13.16
N GLU A 18 -7.79 -18.33 -12.54
CA GLU A 18 -7.87 -16.92 -12.18
C GLU A 18 -6.78 -16.54 -11.17
N ARG A 19 -6.45 -17.44 -10.24
CA ARG A 19 -5.41 -17.26 -9.22
C ARG A 19 -4.01 -17.62 -9.73
N GLN A 20 -3.89 -18.51 -10.71
CA GLN A 20 -2.59 -18.81 -11.34
C GLN A 20 -1.98 -17.56 -11.97
N ARG A 21 -2.81 -16.69 -12.58
CA ARG A 21 -2.37 -15.41 -13.13
C ARG A 21 -1.82 -14.48 -12.04
N GLU A 22 -2.53 -14.37 -10.93
CA GLU A 22 -2.12 -13.55 -9.78
C GLU A 22 -0.76 -14.01 -9.21
N VAL A 23 -0.53 -15.31 -9.11
CA VAL A 23 0.76 -15.87 -8.68
C VAL A 23 1.88 -15.52 -9.66
N LEU A 24 1.63 -15.62 -10.97
CA LEU A 24 2.62 -15.25 -11.97
C LEU A 24 2.96 -13.75 -11.94
N ASP A 25 1.94 -12.90 -11.75
CA ASP A 25 2.12 -11.46 -11.64
C ASP A 25 2.93 -11.10 -10.38
N PHE A 26 2.66 -11.77 -9.25
CA PHE A 26 3.43 -11.60 -8.01
C PHE A 26 4.90 -12.06 -8.16
N VAL A 27 5.14 -13.19 -8.83
CA VAL A 27 6.51 -13.67 -9.07
C VAL A 27 7.30 -12.69 -9.94
N LYS A 28 6.67 -12.11 -10.97
CA LYS A 28 7.29 -11.05 -11.78
C LYS A 28 7.62 -9.82 -10.95
N PHE A 29 6.68 -9.37 -10.13
CA PHE A 29 6.90 -8.26 -9.21
C PHE A 29 8.11 -8.49 -8.28
N LEU A 30 8.27 -9.71 -7.74
CA LEU A 30 9.43 -10.06 -6.93
C LEU A 30 10.73 -10.03 -7.73
N GLN A 31 10.73 -10.51 -8.97
CA GLN A 31 11.91 -10.44 -9.84
C GLN A 31 12.30 -9.01 -10.17
N ASP A 32 11.32 -8.16 -10.46
CA ASP A 32 11.55 -6.75 -10.76
C ASP A 32 12.15 -6.02 -9.55
N ARG A 33 11.67 -6.32 -8.33
CA ARG A 33 12.24 -5.77 -7.08
C ARG A 33 13.58 -6.36 -6.66
N THR A 34 13.89 -7.59 -7.06
CA THR A 34 15.22 -8.19 -6.81
C THR A 34 16.28 -7.66 -7.78
N SER A 35 15.83 -7.09 -8.91
CA SER A 35 16.68 -6.51 -9.94
C SER A 35 16.97 -5.02 -9.72
N VAL A 36 16.18 -4.36 -8.86
CA VAL A 36 16.63 -3.11 -8.23
C VAL A 36 17.78 -3.55 -7.31
N PRO A 37 18.98 -2.96 -7.42
CA PRO A 37 19.98 -3.11 -6.38
C PRO A 37 19.30 -2.84 -5.02
N GLU A 38 19.88 -3.29 -3.93
CA GLU A 38 19.65 -2.62 -2.65
C GLU A 38 20.16 -1.18 -2.81
N GLU A 39 19.42 -0.34 -3.54
CA GLU A 39 19.49 1.08 -3.42
C GLU A 39 19.02 1.29 -1.98
N GLU A 40 20.00 1.46 -1.11
CA GLU A 40 19.82 2.28 0.08
C GLU A 40 18.86 3.40 -0.29
N PRO A 41 17.79 3.63 0.50
CA PRO A 41 16.82 4.66 0.18
C PRO A 41 17.62 5.93 -0.16
N PRO A 42 17.31 6.61 -1.28
CA PRO A 42 18.11 7.74 -1.74
C PRO A 42 18.33 8.67 -0.53
N GLU A 43 19.59 8.93 -0.20
CA GLU A 43 19.92 9.97 0.79
C GLU A 43 19.38 11.35 0.34
N ASP A 44 18.97 11.49 -0.92
CA ASP A 44 18.09 12.54 -1.43
C ASP A 44 16.61 12.24 -1.09
N GLY A 45 16.26 12.43 0.18
CA GLY A 45 14.89 12.25 0.67
C GLY A 45 14.68 12.65 2.12
N LYS A 46 15.75 12.96 2.83
CA LYS A 46 15.68 13.79 4.04
C LYS A 46 15.67 15.27 3.60
N GLU A 47 14.63 15.68 2.88
CA GLU A 47 14.14 17.00 3.25
C GLU A 47 13.74 16.84 4.72
N ASP A 48 14.39 17.58 5.60
CA ASP A 48 13.97 17.67 6.99
C ASP A 48 12.48 18.04 6.95
N LEU A 49 11.61 17.03 7.03
CA LEU A 49 10.17 17.20 7.04
C LEU A 49 9.86 17.88 8.35
N ASN A 50 9.98 19.21 8.36
CA ASN A 50 9.65 20.04 9.48
C ASN A 50 8.13 19.97 9.63
N PRO A 51 7.61 19.40 10.73
CA PRO A 51 6.16 19.35 10.94
C PRO A 51 5.53 20.76 10.97
N GLU A 52 6.31 21.80 11.24
CA GLU A 52 5.81 23.19 11.20
C GLU A 52 5.60 23.73 9.77
N ASP A 53 6.18 23.09 8.76
CA ASP A 53 6.07 23.49 7.35
C ASP A 53 5.11 22.60 6.54
N ASP A 54 4.37 21.68 7.20
CA ASP A 54 3.43 20.78 6.54
C ASP A 54 2.05 21.46 6.33
N PRO A 55 1.69 21.86 5.10
CA PRO A 55 0.40 22.50 4.83
C PRO A 55 -0.79 21.57 5.07
N ILE A 56 -0.57 20.26 5.18
CA ILE A 56 -1.61 19.29 5.52
C ILE A 56 -1.92 19.36 7.03
N LEU A 57 -0.94 19.62 7.89
CA LEU A 57 -1.17 19.78 9.33
C LEU A 57 -2.05 21.01 9.63
N ASP A 58 -1.88 22.11 8.88
CA ASP A 58 -2.78 23.27 8.93
C ASP A 58 -4.22 22.93 8.47
N ALA A 59 -4.36 21.96 7.56
CA ALA A 59 -5.66 21.53 7.05
C ALA A 59 -6.38 20.54 7.99
N ILE A 60 -5.64 19.72 8.74
CA ILE A 60 -6.18 18.74 9.69
C ILE A 60 -6.76 19.49 10.90
N GLY A 61 -8.09 19.60 10.93
CA GLY A 61 -8.83 20.31 11.99
C GLY A 61 -9.49 21.60 11.50
N SER A 62 -9.14 22.14 10.33
CA SER A 62 -9.86 23.28 9.73
C SER A 62 -11.31 22.90 9.37
N VAL A 63 -11.55 21.63 9.04
CA VAL A 63 -12.89 21.06 8.78
C VAL A 63 -13.77 21.01 10.04
N SER A 64 -13.18 21.07 11.24
CA SER A 64 -13.94 21.16 12.50
C SER A 64 -14.66 22.50 12.69
N HIS A 65 -14.31 23.51 11.88
CA HIS A 65 -14.97 24.83 11.85
C HIS A 65 -15.84 25.05 10.61
N GLY A 66 -15.89 24.11 9.68
CA GLY A 66 -16.77 24.18 8.52
C GLY A 66 -18.19 23.72 8.87
N SER A 67 -19.21 24.40 8.33
CA SER A 67 -20.63 24.04 8.53
C SER A 67 -20.97 22.59 8.14
N LEU A 68 -20.05 21.90 7.45
CA LEU A 68 -20.15 20.50 7.06
C LEU A 68 -20.10 19.56 8.26
N ALA A 69 -19.36 19.92 9.32
CA ALA A 69 -19.17 19.06 10.50
C ALA A 69 -20.21 19.29 11.61
N GLN A 70 -21.00 20.36 11.50
CA GLN A 70 -21.75 20.90 12.62
C GLN A 70 -22.91 20.00 13.07
N ASN A 71 -23.49 19.24 12.14
CA ASN A 71 -24.65 18.37 12.39
C ASN A 71 -24.42 16.95 11.87
N ILE A 72 -23.17 16.50 11.67
CA ILE A 72 -22.89 15.18 11.08
C ILE A 72 -23.61 14.06 11.83
N ASP A 73 -23.64 14.12 13.15
CA ASP A 73 -24.30 13.09 13.95
C ASP A 73 -25.82 13.08 13.73
N GLU A 74 -26.44 14.25 13.59
CA GLU A 74 -27.89 14.36 13.32
C GLU A 74 -28.22 13.98 11.86
N ASP A 75 -27.37 14.34 10.90
CA ASP A 75 -27.53 13.99 9.49
C ASP A 75 -27.31 12.48 9.23
N LEU A 76 -26.40 11.84 9.95
CA LEU A 76 -26.07 10.42 9.77
C LEU A 76 -26.94 9.49 10.62
N TYR A 77 -27.27 9.88 11.84
CA TYR A 77 -27.94 8.99 12.78
C TYR A 77 -29.39 9.36 13.03
N GLY A 78 -29.81 10.60 12.75
CA GLY A 78 -31.14 11.10 13.10
C GLY A 78 -31.36 11.10 14.62
N ALA A 79 -32.25 11.96 15.12
CA ALA A 79 -32.67 11.93 16.51
C ALA A 79 -33.46 10.65 16.85
#